data_AF-H9FLF6-F1
#
_entry.id   AF-H9FLF6-F1
#
_cell.length_a   1.000
_cell.length_b   1.000
_cell.length_c   1.000
_cell.angle_alpha   90.00
_cell.angle_beta   90.00
_cell.angle_gamma   90.00
#
_symmetry.space_group_name_H-M   'P 1'
#
loop_
_entity.id
_entity.type
_entity.pdbx_description
1 polymer ?
#
loop_
_entity_poly.entity_id
_entity_poly.type
_entity_poly.pdbx_seq_one_letter_code
_entity_poly.pdbx_strand_id
1 'polypeptide(L)'
;LTDVGKVTEPISRHRRNHSQHILKDVIPPLEQLMVEKEGYLQKAKIADGGKKLRKNWSTSWIVLSSRKIEFYKESKQQALSNMKT
;
A
#
# COMPACT_ATOMS: atom_id res chain seq x y z
N LEU A 1 53.58 -47.14 11.02
CA LEU A 1 52.98 -47.81 9.83
C LEU A 1 51.69 -47.06 9.51
N THR A 2 51.79 -45.84 9.00
CA THR A 2 51.81 -45.44 7.57
C THR A 2 50.44 -45.53 6.91
N ASP A 3 49.73 -44.40 7.02
CA ASP A 3 48.92 -43.70 6.01
C ASP A 3 48.78 -44.38 4.63
N VAL A 4 47.54 -44.65 4.23
CA VAL A 4 47.18 -45.13 2.89
C VAL A 4 46.32 -44.06 2.20
N GLY A 5 46.96 -43.33 1.30
CA GLY A 5 46.47 -43.09 -0.07
C GLY A 5 45.23 -42.22 -0.27
N LYS A 6 45.46 -40.92 -0.56
CA LYS A 6 44.51 -40.02 -1.24
C LYS A 6 43.95 -40.61 -2.54
N VAL A 7 42.64 -40.42 -2.77
CA VAL A 7 42.10 -40.14 -4.12
C VAL A 7 41.36 -38.81 -4.07
N THR A 8 41.80 -37.91 -4.93
CA THR A 8 41.41 -36.50 -5.00
C THR A 8 40.28 -36.36 -6.01
N GLU A 9 39.15 -35.76 -5.63
CA GLU A 9 38.28 -35.08 -6.61
C GLU A 9 38.40 -33.56 -6.40
N PRO A 10 38.63 -32.77 -7.46
CA PRO A 10 38.70 -31.33 -7.34
C PRO A 10 37.27 -30.79 -7.25
N ILE A 11 36.79 -30.48 -6.04
CA ILE A 11 35.55 -29.72 -5.88
C ILE A 11 35.85 -28.26 -6.23
N SER A 12 35.85 -27.96 -7.53
CA SER A 12 35.60 -26.62 -8.03
C SER A 12 34.12 -26.36 -7.97
N ARG A 13 33.66 -25.70 -6.91
CA ARG A 13 32.41 -24.95 -6.96
C ARG A 13 32.60 -23.65 -6.23
N HIS A 14 33.22 -22.72 -6.96
CA HIS A 14 33.11 -21.28 -6.80
C HIS A 14 31.80 -20.90 -6.10
N ARG A 15 31.83 -20.76 -4.78
CA ARG A 15 30.66 -20.36 -4.00
C ARG A 15 30.59 -18.85 -4.07
N ARG A 16 29.95 -18.35 -5.13
CA ARG A 16 29.57 -16.93 -5.21
C ARG A 16 28.80 -16.59 -3.93
N ASN A 17 29.25 -15.55 -3.24
CA ASN A 17 28.48 -14.90 -2.20
C ASN A 17 27.12 -14.57 -2.84
N HIS A 18 26.05 -15.28 -2.43
CA HIS A 18 24.71 -14.78 -2.69
C HIS A 18 24.64 -13.52 -1.83
N SER A 19 24.87 -12.37 -2.45
CA SER A 19 24.48 -11.11 -1.87
C SER A 19 22.99 -11.22 -1.63
N GLN A 20 22.63 -11.54 -0.39
CA GLN A 20 21.28 -11.32 0.11
C GLN A 20 21.17 -9.82 0.30
N HIS A 21 21.11 -9.08 -0.81
CA HIS A 21 20.34 -7.85 -0.81
C HIS A 21 18.90 -8.31 -0.64
N ILE A 22 18.49 -8.47 0.63
CA ILE A 22 17.09 -8.43 0.98
C ILE A 22 16.66 -7.03 0.54
N LEU A 23 16.02 -6.94 -0.63
CA LEU A 23 15.37 -5.74 -1.11
C LEU A 23 14.19 -5.45 -0.16
N LYS A 24 14.48 -4.89 1.02
CA LYS A 24 13.45 -4.29 1.89
C LYS A 24 13.06 -2.90 1.40
N ASP A 25 13.83 -2.33 0.47
CA ASP A 25 13.67 -0.96 0.00
C ASP A 25 12.88 -0.84 -1.30
N VAL A 26 12.35 -1.95 -1.83
CA VAL A 26 11.36 -1.92 -2.93
C VAL A 26 9.97 -2.19 -2.36
N ILE A 27 9.60 -1.43 -1.33
CA ILE A 27 8.18 -1.19 -1.05
C ILE A 27 7.90 0.18 -1.66
N PRO A 28 7.15 0.28 -2.77
CA PRO A 28 6.67 1.60 -3.23
C PRO A 28 5.92 2.23 -2.05
N PRO A 29 6.01 3.56 -1.80
CA PRO A 29 5.48 4.15 -0.57
C PRO A 29 4.05 3.70 -0.28
N LEU A 30 3.90 2.76 0.66
CA LEU A 30 2.61 2.23 1.13
C LEU A 30 1.78 3.33 1.80
N GLU A 31 2.38 4.51 1.99
CA GLU A 31 1.74 5.76 2.39
C GLU A 31 0.58 6.18 1.46
N GLN A 32 0.54 5.72 0.19
CA GLN A 32 -0.57 6.08 -0.71
C GLN A 32 -1.91 5.46 -0.30
N LEU A 33 -1.87 4.32 0.40
CA LEU A 33 -3.06 3.54 0.77
C LEU A 33 -3.39 3.62 2.26
N MET A 34 -2.57 4.32 3.05
CA MET A 34 -2.79 4.40 4.49
C MET A 34 -3.97 5.34 4.78
N VAL A 35 -5.04 4.77 5.34
CA VAL A 35 -6.20 5.52 5.84
C VAL A 35 -5.82 6.16 7.17
N GLU A 36 -5.86 7.49 7.23
CA GLU A 36 -5.61 8.25 8.46
C GLU A 36 -6.85 8.32 9.33
N LYS A 37 -8.01 8.52 8.69
CA LYS A 37 -9.30 8.64 9.38
C LYS A 37 -10.46 8.27 8.46
N GLU A 38 -11.47 7.66 9.04
CA GLU A 38 -12.69 7.27 8.35
C GLU A 38 -13.92 7.42 9.24
N GLY A 39 -15.08 7.69 8.65
CA GLY A 39 -16.32 7.84 9.41
C GLY A 39 -17.50 8.38 8.60
N TYR A 40 -18.69 8.27 9.20
CA TYR A 40 -19.90 8.91 8.68
C TYR A 40 -19.95 10.38 9.10
N LEU A 41 -20.02 11.28 8.12
CA LEU A 41 -20.10 12.73 8.35
C LEU A 41 -21.11 13.39 7.42
N GLN A 42 -21.66 14.52 7.84
CA GLN A 42 -22.45 15.40 6.97
C GLN A 42 -21.52 16.27 6.13
N LYS A 43 -21.75 16.30 4.82
CA LYS A 43 -21.01 17.12 3.86
C LYS A 43 -21.96 17.97 3.02
N ALA A 44 -21.49 19.13 2.57
CA ALA A 44 -22.16 19.97 1.59
C ALA A 44 -21.11 20.62 0.66
N LYS A 45 -21.36 20.61 -0.65
CA LYS A 45 -20.55 21.38 -1.61
C LYS A 45 -20.93 22.85 -1.49
N ILE A 46 -19.94 23.74 -1.40
CA ILE A 46 -20.16 25.19 -1.23
C ILE A 46 -19.81 26.02 -2.46
N ALA A 47 -19.01 25.48 -3.38
CA ALA A 47 -18.65 26.14 -4.63
C ALA A 47 -18.28 25.13 -5.72
N ASP A 48 -18.43 25.52 -6.98
CA ASP A 48 -18.00 24.77 -8.16
C ASP A 48 -17.48 25.72 -9.24
N GLY A 49 -16.25 25.51 -9.72
CA GLY A 49 -15.61 26.42 -10.68
C GLY A 49 -15.62 27.88 -10.26
N GLY A 50 -15.46 28.17 -8.96
CA GLY A 50 -15.52 29.52 -8.39
C GLY A 50 -16.92 30.09 -8.15
N LYS A 51 -17.99 29.42 -8.60
CA LYS A 51 -19.38 29.85 -8.34
C LYS A 51 -19.87 29.29 -7.00
N LYS A 52 -20.45 30.15 -6.15
CA LYS A 52 -21.05 29.73 -4.88
C LYS A 52 -22.29 28.86 -5.10
N LEU A 53 -22.46 27.83 -4.28
CA LEU A 53 -23.61 26.93 -4.29
C LEU A 53 -24.41 27.02 -2.99
N ARG A 54 -25.72 26.78 -3.08
CA ARG A 54 -26.55 26.58 -1.88
C ARG A 54 -26.13 25.28 -1.21
N LYS A 55 -25.85 25.33 0.09
CA LYS A 55 -25.52 24.15 0.89
C LYS A 55 -26.64 23.12 0.80
N ASN A 56 -26.30 21.92 0.37
CA ASN A 56 -27.15 20.74 0.40
C ASN A 56 -26.42 19.68 1.22
N TRP A 57 -26.89 19.47 2.46
CA TRP A 57 -26.26 18.56 3.41
C TRP A 57 -26.66 17.12 3.14
N SER A 58 -25.67 16.23 3.10
CA SER A 58 -25.88 14.78 2.95
C SER A 58 -24.88 14.01 3.81
N THR A 59 -25.32 12.89 4.37
CA THR A 59 -24.42 11.95 5.04
C THR A 59 -23.59 11.18 4.01
N SER A 60 -22.29 10.99 4.27
CA SER A 60 -21.39 10.15 3.48
C SER A 60 -20.48 9.37 4.40
N TRP A 61 -20.06 8.19 3.96
CA TRP A 61 -18.81 7.61 4.46
C TRP A 61 -17.64 8.39 3.82
N ILE A 62 -16.78 8.96 4.65
CA ILE A 62 -15.62 9.76 4.22
C ILE A 62 -14.36 9.02 4.63
N VAL A 63 -13.42 8.89 3.70
CA VAL A 63 -12.09 8.31 3.94
C VAL A 63 -11.04 9.37 3.64
N LEU A 64 -10.20 9.66 4.63
CA LEU A 64 -9.01 10.49 4.50
C LEU A 64 -7.79 9.59 4.42
N SER A 65 -7.03 9.73 3.34
CA SER A 65 -5.70 9.15 3.16
C SER A 65 -4.69 10.27 2.95
N SER A 66 -3.39 9.94 2.99
CA SER A 66 -2.28 10.90 2.92
C SER A 66 -2.34 11.93 1.78
N ARG A 67 -3.01 11.61 0.66
CA ARG A 67 -3.07 12.47 -0.55
C ARG A 67 -4.47 12.83 -1.03
N LYS A 68 -5.53 12.23 -0.47
CA LYS A 68 -6.88 12.38 -1.00
C LYS A 68 -7.95 12.22 0.07
N ILE A 69 -9.12 12.80 -0.21
CA ILE A 69 -10.35 12.59 0.53
C ILE A 69 -11.38 12.01 -0.42
N GLU A 70 -11.94 10.87 -0.06
CA GLU A 70 -12.94 10.15 -0.85
C GLU A 70 -14.29 10.18 -0.16
N PHE A 71 -15.35 10.36 -0.95
CA PHE A 71 -16.73 10.44 -0.47
C PHE A 71 -17.56 9.31 -1.08
N TYR A 72 -18.04 8.40 -0.25
CA TYR A 72 -18.85 7.27 -0.69
C TYR A 72 -20.32 7.53 -0.39
N LYS A 73 -21.18 7.25 -1.37
CA LYS A 73 -22.65 7.39 -1.26
C LYS A 73 -23.30 6.24 -0.49
N GLU A 74 -22.61 5.11 -0.39
CA GLU A 74 -23.14 3.84 0.09
C GLU A 74 -22.53 3.40 1.43
N SER A 75 -23.00 2.27 1.96
CA SER A 75 -22.52 1.70 3.22
C SER A 75 -21.02 1.38 3.18
N LYS A 76 -20.35 1.33 4.36
CA LYS A 76 -18.92 1.00 4.46
C LYS A 76 -18.55 -0.28 3.68
N GLN A 77 -19.42 -1.29 3.65
CA GLN A 77 -19.16 -2.56 2.98
C GLN A 77 -19.06 -2.40 1.45
N GLN A 78 -19.94 -1.61 0.85
CA GLN A 78 -19.89 -1.25 -0.57
C GLN A 78 -18.78 -0.24 -0.88
N ALA A 79 -18.48 0.68 0.04
CA ALA A 79 -17.35 1.58 -0.10
C ALA A 79 -16.03 0.81 -0.18
N LEU A 80 -15.83 -0.15 0.74
CA LEU A 80 -14.63 -0.98 0.80
C LEU A 80 -14.46 -1.90 -0.41
N SER A 81 -15.53 -2.35 -1.08
CA SER A 81 -15.40 -3.13 -2.33
C SER A 81 -14.92 -2.27 -3.50
N ASN A 82 -15.34 -1.01 -3.56
CA ASN A 82 -14.97 -0.09 -4.65
C ASN A 82 -13.52 0.39 -4.59
N MET A 83 -12.84 0.20 -3.46
CA MET A 83 -11.43 0.58 -3.28
C MET A 83 -10.43 -0.59 -3.47
N LYS A 84 -10.91 -1.77 -3.91
CA LYS A 84 -10.07 -2.96 -4.17
C LYS A 84 -9.76 -3.21 -5.66
N THR A 85 -10.13 -2.29 -6.53
CA THR A 85 -9.88 -2.34 -7.98
C THR A 85 -8.83 -1.31 -8.34
#